data_AF-A0A2N5M4Q5-F1
#
_entry.id   AF-A0A2N5M4Q5-F1
#
_cell.length_a   1.000
_cell.length_b   1.000
_cell.length_c   1.000
_cell.angle_alpha   90.00
_cell.angle_beta   90.00
_cell.angle_gamma   90.00
#
_symmetry.space_group_name_H-M   'P 1'
#
loop_
_entity.id
_entity.type
_entity.pdbx_description
1 polymer ?
#
loop_
_entity_poly.entity_id
_entity_poly.type
_entity_poly.pdbx_seq_one_letter_code
_entity_poly.pdbx_strand_id
1 'polypeptide(L)'
;MDKYPYHKNKQQAFQAAQQGVEQARDEASGIDDSRADYGSQVKALKKEVSEAFQQIENALEVASEHQRLQLKQYQDELAEIMKEVEELE
;
A
#
# COMPACT_ATOMS: atom_id res chain seq x y z
N MET A 1 15.75 0.00 -29.85
CA MET A 1 15.52 -1.23 -29.08
C MET A 1 16.60 -1.28 -28.00
N ASP A 2 16.33 -0.68 -26.85
CA ASP A 2 17.08 -0.96 -25.63
C ASP A 2 16.10 -1.49 -24.60
N LYS A 3 16.38 -2.73 -24.22
CA LYS A 3 15.53 -3.68 -23.52
C LYS A 3 15.54 -3.30 -22.03
N TYR A 4 14.45 -2.70 -21.58
CA TYR A 4 14.13 -2.32 -20.19
C TYR A 4 15.01 -2.99 -19.12
N PRO A 5 15.85 -2.24 -18.38
CA PRO A 5 16.65 -2.77 -17.27
C PRO A 5 15.82 -2.85 -15.97
N TYR A 6 14.53 -3.22 -16.05
CA TYR A 6 13.58 -3.11 -14.94
C TYR A 6 12.95 -4.45 -14.54
N HIS A 7 13.73 -5.53 -14.56
CA HIS A 7 13.45 -6.60 -13.61
C HIS A 7 13.86 -6.12 -12.22
N LYS A 8 13.09 -5.20 -11.60
CA LYS A 8 13.11 -5.08 -10.12
C LYS A 8 12.96 -6.51 -9.61
N ASN A 9 13.93 -6.97 -8.84
CA ASN A 9 14.01 -8.39 -8.49
C ASN A 9 12.69 -8.78 -7.81
N LYS A 10 12.13 -9.96 -8.10
CA LYS A 10 10.80 -10.37 -7.60
C LYS A 10 10.64 -10.12 -6.10
N GLN A 11 11.73 -10.35 -5.38
CA GLN A 11 11.88 -10.09 -3.95
C GLN A 11 11.73 -8.61 -3.59
N GLN A 12 12.33 -7.69 -4.36
CA GLN A 12 12.22 -6.24 -4.12
C GLN A 12 10.81 -5.73 -4.35
N ALA A 13 10.09 -6.22 -5.37
CA ALA A 13 8.72 -5.81 -5.63
C ALA A 13 7.79 -6.25 -4.49
N PHE A 14 7.93 -7.50 -4.04
CA PHE A 14 7.17 -8.03 -2.91
C PHE A 14 7.50 -7.30 -1.59
N GLN A 15 8.78 -7.04 -1.31
CA GLN A 15 9.21 -6.29 -0.13
C GLN A 15 8.69 -4.85 -0.13
N ALA A 16 8.71 -4.18 -1.29
CA ALA A 16 8.14 -2.84 -1.42
C ALA A 16 6.66 -2.85 -1.08
N ALA A 17 5.88 -3.76 -1.68
CA ALA A 17 4.46 -3.91 -1.39
C ALA A 17 4.19 -4.16 0.10
N GLN A 18 4.96 -5.04 0.74
CA GLN A 18 4.84 -5.30 2.17
C GLN A 18 5.15 -4.05 3.00
N GLN A 19 6.17 -3.28 2.64
CA GLN A 19 6.53 -2.04 3.32
C GLN A 19 5.42 -0.99 3.20
N GLY A 20 4.85 -0.79 2.00
CA GLY A 20 3.77 0.17 1.79
C GLY A 20 2.53 -0.17 2.61
N VAL A 21 2.19 -1.46 2.73
CA VAL A 21 1.06 -1.91 3.57
C VAL A 21 1.32 -1.62 5.04
N GLU A 22 2.53 -1.87 5.54
CA GLU A 22 2.88 -1.58 6.93
C GLU A 22 2.84 -0.08 7.23
N GLN A 23 3.33 0.75 6.30
CA GLN A 23 3.25 2.21 6.41
C GLN A 23 1.79 2.68 6.48
N ALA A 24 0.92 2.15 5.63
CA ALA A 24 -0.51 2.47 5.67
C ALA A 24 -1.16 2.06 7.00
N ARG A 25 -0.80 0.91 7.57
CA ARG A 25 -1.29 0.47 8.89
C ARG A 25 -0.83 1.39 10.01
N ASP A 26 0.45 1.71 10.03
CA ASP A 26 1.04 2.57 11.04
C ASP A 26 0.37 3.95 11.01
N GLU A 27 0.20 4.52 9.82
CA GLU A 27 -0.48 5.80 9.65
C GLU A 27 -1.96 5.73 10.07
N ALA A 28 -2.71 4.70 9.66
CA ALA A 28 -4.10 4.50 10.07
C ALA A 28 -4.25 4.40 11.59
N SER A 29 -3.35 3.67 12.25
CA SER A 29 -3.35 3.53 13.71
C SER A 29 -3.05 4.83 14.47
N GLY A 30 -2.43 5.79 13.80
CA GLY A 30 -2.00 7.06 14.37
C GLY A 30 -2.99 8.22 14.19
N ILE A 31 -4.07 8.03 13.44
CA ILE A 31 -5.06 9.09 13.18
C ILE A 31 -5.83 9.43 14.47
N ASP A 32 -5.88 10.73 14.77
CA ASP A 32 -6.60 11.30 15.92
C ASP A 32 -7.32 12.59 15.49
N ASP A 33 -8.65 12.56 15.52
CA ASP A 33 -9.54 13.65 15.07
C ASP A 33 -9.50 14.90 15.97
N SER A 34 -8.94 14.78 17.17
CA SER A 34 -8.74 15.88 18.09
C SER A 34 -7.49 16.71 17.78
N ARG A 35 -6.59 16.21 16.91
CA ARG A 35 -5.34 16.89 16.57
C ARG A 35 -5.50 17.94 15.49
N ALA A 36 -4.72 19.01 15.60
CA ALA A 36 -4.73 20.13 14.64
C ALA A 36 -4.31 19.73 13.21
N ASP A 37 -3.56 18.64 13.06
CA ASP A 37 -3.06 18.11 11.79
C ASP A 37 -3.90 16.95 11.23
N TYR A 38 -5.05 16.62 11.84
CA TYR A 38 -5.93 15.52 11.45
C TYR A 38 -6.19 15.45 9.93
N GLY A 39 -6.65 16.56 9.31
CA GLY A 39 -6.92 16.56 7.87
C GLY A 39 -5.68 16.34 6.99
N SER A 40 -4.48 16.69 7.49
CA SER A 40 -3.23 16.38 6.78
C SER A 40 -2.85 14.91 6.93
N GLN A 41 -3.11 14.30 8.10
CA GLN A 41 -2.91 12.87 8.35
C GLN A 41 -3.84 12.01 7.47
N VAL A 42 -5.13 12.34 7.40
CA VAL A 42 -6.10 11.65 6.52
C VAL A 42 -5.64 11.69 5.06
N LYS A 43 -5.19 12.86 4.60
CA LYS A 43 -4.68 13.02 3.22
C LYS A 43 -3.38 12.23 2.98
N ALA A 44 -2.47 12.19 3.95
CA ALA A 44 -1.24 11.41 3.85
C ALA A 44 -1.57 9.92 3.75
N LEU A 45 -2.43 9.41 4.63
CA LEU A 45 -2.84 8.02 4.62
C LEU A 45 -3.49 7.60 3.29
N LYS A 46 -4.39 8.42 2.75
CA LYS A 46 -4.99 8.17 1.43
C LYS A 46 -3.95 8.00 0.32
N LYS A 47 -2.90 8.83 0.36
CA LYS A 47 -1.78 8.77 -0.58
C LYS A 47 -0.96 7.50 -0.37
N GLU A 48 -0.59 7.17 0.86
CA GLU A 48 0.20 5.97 1.16
C GLU A 48 -0.55 4.68 0.81
N VAL A 49 -1.85 4.60 1.11
CA VAL A 49 -2.72 3.47 0.70
C VAL A 49 -2.73 3.33 -0.83
N SER A 50 -2.87 4.43 -1.57
CA SER A 50 -2.85 4.43 -3.03
C SER A 50 -1.49 3.97 -3.59
N GLU A 51 -0.39 4.40 -2.98
CA GLU A 51 0.96 3.98 -3.35
C GLU A 51 1.21 2.50 -3.04
N ALA A 52 0.72 1.99 -1.91
CA ALA A 52 0.80 0.59 -1.54
C ALA A 52 0.01 -0.31 -2.50
N PHE A 53 -1.19 0.12 -2.94
CA PHE A 53 -1.93 -0.58 -4.01
C PHE A 53 -1.10 -0.70 -5.28
N GLN A 54 -0.48 0.39 -5.73
CA GLN A 54 0.35 0.37 -6.94
C GLN A 54 1.57 -0.55 -6.78
N GLN A 55 2.19 -0.59 -5.60
CA GLN A 55 3.30 -1.49 -5.29
C GLN A 55 2.85 -2.96 -5.32
N ILE A 56 1.66 -3.27 -4.82
CA ILE A 56 1.08 -4.61 -4.88
C ILE A 56 0.82 -5.04 -6.33
N GLU A 57 0.24 -4.19 -7.16
CA GLU A 57 0.01 -4.49 -8.58
C GLU A 57 1.32 -4.86 -9.28
N ASN A 58 2.36 -4.04 -9.09
CA ASN A 58 3.69 -4.31 -9.62
C ASN A 58 4.28 -5.64 -9.10
N ALA A 59 4.04 -5.96 -7.82
CA ALA A 59 4.51 -7.21 -7.24
C ALA A 59 3.75 -8.43 -7.81
N LEU A 60 2.44 -8.31 -8.07
CA LEU A 60 1.60 -9.37 -8.63
C LEU A 60 2.05 -9.81 -10.02
N GLU A 61 2.65 -8.92 -10.82
CA GLU A 61 3.19 -9.25 -12.15
C GLU A 61 4.26 -10.35 -12.09
N VAL A 62 5.09 -10.33 -11.04
CA VAL A 62 6.29 -11.17 -10.94
C VAL A 62 6.24 -12.20 -9.81
N ALA A 63 5.24 -12.12 -8.94
CA ALA A 63 5.05 -12.95 -7.75
C ALA A 63 4.81 -14.44 -8.05
N SER A 64 5.34 -15.29 -7.16
CA SER A 64 4.97 -16.71 -7.06
C SER A 64 3.52 -16.87 -6.62
N GLU A 65 2.95 -18.07 -6.72
CA GLU A 65 1.56 -18.34 -6.28
C GLU A 65 1.34 -18.00 -4.80
N HIS A 66 2.27 -18.38 -3.93
CA HIS A 66 2.22 -18.03 -2.50
C HIS A 66 2.25 -16.51 -2.30
N GLN A 67 3.17 -15.82 -2.98
CA GLN A 67 3.27 -14.36 -2.89
C GLN A 67 2.01 -13.68 -3.43
N ARG A 68 1.38 -14.21 -4.49
CA ARG A 68 0.12 -13.69 -5.03
C ARG A 68 -1.03 -13.81 -4.02
N LEU A 69 -1.11 -14.91 -3.28
CA LEU A 69 -2.13 -15.07 -2.24
C LEU A 69 -1.98 -13.99 -1.17
N GLN A 70 -0.75 -13.78 -0.69
CA GLN A 70 -0.45 -12.77 0.32
C GLN A 70 -0.68 -11.34 -0.20
N LEU A 71 -0.29 -11.05 -1.44
CA LEU A 71 -0.52 -9.75 -2.07
C LEU A 71 -2.01 -9.44 -2.22
N LYS A 72 -2.86 -10.44 -2.51
CA LYS A 72 -4.32 -10.24 -2.55
C LYS A 72 -4.90 -9.93 -1.18
N GLN A 73 -4.43 -10.60 -0.13
CA GLN A 73 -4.82 -10.28 1.25
C GLN A 73 -4.47 -8.83 1.60
N TYR A 74 -3.31 -8.37 1.16
CA TYR A 74 -2.94 -6.96 1.31
C TYR A 74 -3.83 -6.00 0.50
N GLN A 75 -4.30 -6.38 -0.70
CA GLN A 75 -5.26 -5.55 -1.44
C GLN A 75 -6.58 -5.43 -0.69
N ASP A 76 -7.10 -6.54 -0.14
CA ASP A 76 -8.35 -6.55 0.61
C ASP A 76 -8.22 -5.66 1.86
N GLU A 77 -7.11 -5.77 2.59
CA GLU A 77 -6.82 -4.94 3.76
C GLU A 77 -6.68 -3.45 3.42
N LEU A 78 -5.94 -3.09 2.37
CA LEU A 78 -5.84 -1.71 1.93
C LEU A 78 -7.19 -1.14 1.47
N ALA A 79 -8.08 -1.98 0.95
CA ALA A 79 -9.42 -1.56 0.56
C ALA A 79 -10.29 -1.23 1.78
N GLU A 80 -10.14 -2.00 2.87
CA GLU A 80 -10.77 -1.70 4.16
C GLU A 80 -10.25 -0.38 4.72
N ILE A 81 -8.93 -0.18 4.76
CA ILE A 81 -8.33 1.08 5.22
C ILE A 81 -8.78 2.26 4.36
N MET A 82 -8.81 2.12 3.02
CA MET A 82 -9.26 3.18 2.13
C MET A 82 -10.71 3.57 2.41
N LYS A 83 -11.58 2.58 2.65
CA LYS A 83 -12.98 2.82 3.00
C LYS A 83 -13.10 3.59 4.32
N GLU A 84 -12.33 3.21 5.33
CA GLU A 84 -12.28 3.93 6.61
C GLU A 84 -11.80 5.37 6.41
N VAL A 85 -10.76 5.59 5.59
CA VAL A 85 -10.24 6.93 5.26
C VAL A 85 -11.28 7.80 4.55
N GLU A 86 -12.05 7.23 3.62
CA GLU A 86 -13.13 7.94 2.94
C GLU A 86 -14.27 8.33 3.89
N GLU A 87 -14.48 7.58 4.97
CA GLU A 87 -15.45 7.93 6.03
C GLU A 87 -14.93 9.03 6.97
N LEU A 88 -13.63 9.32 6.97
CA LEU A 88 -12.95 10.33 7.78
C LEU A 88 -12.82 11.72 7.09
N GLU A 89 -12.98 11.79 5.76
CA GLU A 89 -13.01 13.02 4.94
C GLU A 89 -14.34 13.78 5.04
#